data_AF-A0A7V4HIT7-F1
#
_entry.id   AF-A0A7V4HIT7-F1
#
_cell.length_a   1.000
_cell.length_b   1.000
_cell.length_c   1.000
_cell.angle_alpha   90.00
_cell.angle_beta   90.00
_cell.angle_gamma   90.00
#
_symmetry.space_group_name_H-M   'P 1'
#
loop_
_entity.id
_entity.type
_entity.pdbx_description
1 polymer ?
#
loop_
_entity_poly.entity_id
_entity_poly.type
_entity_poly.pdbx_seq_one_letter_code
_entity_poly.pdbx_strand_id
1 'polypeptide(L)'
;MASSPSYTREDLINLAPSRQAFVGIDSDGCVFDSMEIKQKKCFHPLIISHWKLERIAEYVREAAQFANLYSKWRGQNRFPALIMTFDLLRERPEVRESGVPIPELSSLRKFVASGAALGNPDLERAVEETRDPELLSVLEWSKAVNDLIARTVKKVPPFQWARRSLEKIAAHADAICVSQTPAEALIREWDENGITPFVRIIAGQELGTKADHIRLAAGGKYPPEKILMIGDAPGDKKAAKANNAMFYPINPGREEESWKRFHEEAFDRFLAGKYAGAYEAELIEEFDALLPDIPPWKKSARR
;
A
#
# COMPACT_ATOMS: atom_id res chain seq x y z
N MET A 1 -21.33 -12.90 17.77
CA MET A 1 -20.37 -12.48 16.73
C MET A 1 -19.09 -13.22 17.03
N ALA A 2 -18.68 -14.16 16.17
CA ALA A 2 -17.38 -14.78 16.34
C ALA A 2 -16.34 -13.66 16.21
N SER A 3 -15.48 -13.49 17.22
CA SER A 3 -14.32 -12.63 17.10
C SER A 3 -13.53 -13.09 15.88
N SER A 4 -13.43 -12.26 14.83
CA SER A 4 -12.54 -12.57 13.72
C SER A 4 -11.14 -12.87 14.27
N PRO A 5 -10.42 -13.88 13.74
CA PRO A 5 -9.13 -14.26 14.29
C PRO A 5 -8.17 -13.06 14.24
N SER A 6 -7.68 -12.63 15.39
CA SER A 6 -6.57 -11.68 15.44
C SER A 6 -5.30 -12.44 15.13
N TYR A 7 -4.81 -12.32 13.90
CA TYR A 7 -3.51 -12.87 13.53
C TYR A 7 -2.41 -12.20 14.35
N THR A 8 -1.40 -12.98 14.70
CA THR A 8 -0.24 -12.55 15.48
C THR A 8 1.05 -12.74 14.70
N ARG A 9 2.12 -12.10 15.17
CA ARG A 9 3.46 -12.33 14.63
C ARG A 9 3.90 -13.79 14.80
N GLU A 10 3.44 -14.45 15.86
CA GLU A 10 3.75 -15.85 16.12
C GLU A 10 3.09 -16.79 15.10
N ASP A 11 1.91 -16.43 14.60
CA ASP A 11 1.27 -17.18 13.50
C ASP A 11 2.12 -17.15 12.22
N LEU A 12 2.74 -16.00 11.90
CA LEU A 12 3.69 -15.90 10.78
C LEU A 12 4.92 -16.81 11.01
N ILE A 13 5.50 -16.76 12.21
CA ILE A 13 6.68 -17.56 12.58
C ILE A 13 6.35 -19.06 12.51
N ASN A 14 5.19 -19.47 12.99
CA ASN A 14 4.78 -20.87 13.06
C ASN A 14 4.06 -21.37 11.81
N LEU A 15 3.92 -20.54 10.77
CA LEU A 15 3.37 -20.96 9.49
C LEU A 15 4.23 -22.09 8.89
N ALA A 16 3.76 -23.33 9.03
CA ALA A 16 4.41 -24.51 8.47
C ALA A 16 3.98 -24.70 7.00
N PRO A 17 4.93 -24.97 6.07
CA PRO A 17 4.60 -25.25 4.68
C PRO A 17 3.56 -26.36 4.52
N SER A 18 2.47 -26.07 3.83
CA SER A 18 1.45 -27.06 3.44
C SER A 18 1.41 -27.30 1.93
N ARG A 19 2.09 -26.44 1.16
CA ARG A 19 2.17 -26.46 -0.30
C ARG A 19 3.63 -26.34 -0.76
N GLN A 20 3.85 -26.43 -2.07
CA GLN A 20 5.18 -26.40 -2.67
C GLN A 20 5.75 -24.99 -2.89
N ALA A 21 4.90 -23.96 -2.73
CA ALA A 21 5.25 -22.57 -2.95
C ALA A 21 4.52 -21.66 -1.99
N PHE A 22 5.02 -20.44 -1.85
CA PHE A 22 4.46 -19.37 -1.04
C PHE A 22 4.16 -18.12 -1.88
N VAL A 23 3.01 -17.49 -1.63
CA VAL A 23 2.61 -16.23 -2.25
C VAL A 23 2.21 -15.20 -1.19
N GLY A 24 2.96 -14.10 -1.09
CA GLY A 24 2.53 -12.89 -0.39
C GLY A 24 1.67 -12.04 -1.33
N ILE A 25 0.55 -11.52 -0.85
CA ILE A 25 -0.42 -10.80 -1.69
C ILE A 25 -0.76 -9.47 -1.02
N ASP A 26 -0.50 -8.35 -1.67
CA ASP A 26 -1.01 -7.06 -1.17
C ASP A 26 -2.53 -6.94 -1.31
N SER A 27 -3.16 -6.08 -0.52
CA SER A 27 -4.61 -5.90 -0.49
C SER A 27 -5.06 -4.66 -1.28
N ASP A 28 -4.70 -3.48 -0.80
CA ASP A 28 -5.21 -2.20 -1.28
C ASP A 28 -4.52 -1.76 -2.58
N GLY A 29 -5.28 -1.57 -3.66
CA GLY A 29 -4.70 -1.29 -5.00
C GLY A 29 -4.20 -2.54 -5.73
N CYS A 30 -4.15 -3.68 -5.05
CA CYS A 30 -3.73 -4.97 -5.59
C CYS A 30 -4.92 -5.91 -5.78
N VAL A 31 -5.58 -6.36 -4.70
CA VAL A 31 -6.77 -7.22 -4.77
C VAL A 31 -8.05 -6.39 -4.94
N PHE A 32 -8.08 -5.18 -4.36
CA PHE A 32 -9.22 -4.27 -4.38
C PHE A 32 -8.86 -2.92 -5.02
N ASP A 33 -9.80 -2.32 -5.74
CA ASP A 33 -9.72 -0.90 -6.16
C ASP A 33 -10.06 0.06 -4.99
N SER A 34 -9.64 -0.30 -3.79
CA SER A 34 -9.93 0.44 -2.57
C SER A 34 -8.99 1.64 -2.42
N MET A 35 -7.76 1.58 -2.96
CA MET A 35 -6.77 2.64 -2.77
C MET A 35 -7.17 3.95 -3.43
N GLU A 36 -7.67 3.92 -4.68
CA GLU A 36 -8.16 5.13 -5.34
C GLU A 36 -9.33 5.75 -4.60
N ILE A 37 -10.27 4.91 -4.15
CA ILE A 37 -11.46 5.34 -3.40
C ILE A 37 -11.02 5.99 -2.08
N LYS A 38 -10.15 5.34 -1.30
CA LYS A 38 -9.62 5.86 -0.04
C LYS A 38 -8.94 7.22 -0.26
N GLN A 39 -8.04 7.32 -1.24
CA GLN A 39 -7.32 8.57 -1.52
C GLN A 39 -8.27 9.69 -1.96
N LYS A 40 -9.07 9.45 -3.01
CA LYS A 40 -9.92 10.48 -3.62
C LYS A 40 -11.12 10.88 -2.76
N LYS A 41 -11.71 9.96 -2.01
CA LYS A 41 -12.92 10.22 -1.19
C LYS A 41 -12.63 10.51 0.28
N CYS A 42 -11.47 10.09 0.81
CA CYS A 42 -11.16 10.28 2.23
C CYS A 42 -9.95 11.18 2.45
N PHE A 43 -8.79 10.82 1.88
CA PHE A 43 -7.55 11.58 2.15
C PHE A 43 -7.60 12.99 1.55
N HIS A 44 -7.87 13.15 0.25
CA HIS A 44 -7.81 14.48 -0.37
C HIS A 44 -8.81 15.47 0.25
N PRO A 45 -10.10 15.12 0.48
CA PRO A 45 -11.04 16.03 1.12
C PRO A 45 -10.60 16.42 2.53
N LEU A 46 -10.08 15.48 3.32
CA LEU A 46 -9.60 15.77 4.67
C LEU A 46 -8.32 16.59 4.67
N ILE A 47 -7.40 16.40 3.71
CA ILE A 47 -6.25 17.30 3.56
C ILE A 47 -6.74 18.73 3.26
N ILE A 48 -7.72 18.86 2.35
CA ILE A 48 -8.26 20.17 1.98
C ILE A 48 -8.92 20.85 3.19
N SER A 49 -9.85 20.16 3.87
CA SER A 49 -10.63 20.77 4.95
C SER A 49 -9.83 20.98 6.24
N HIS A 50 -8.92 20.05 6.59
CA HIS A 50 -8.16 20.13 7.84
C HIS A 50 -7.18 21.29 7.85
N TRP A 51 -6.53 21.55 6.71
CA TRP A 51 -5.57 22.65 6.54
C TRP A 51 -6.14 23.89 5.83
N LYS A 52 -7.46 23.94 5.59
CA LYS A 52 -8.17 25.07 4.97
C LYS A 52 -7.61 25.47 3.60
N LEU A 53 -7.41 24.47 2.75
CA LEU A 53 -6.78 24.61 1.43
C LEU A 53 -7.81 24.69 0.29
N GLU A 54 -9.05 25.09 0.56
CA GLU A 54 -10.16 25.08 -0.40
C GLU A 54 -9.84 25.89 -1.67
N ARG A 55 -9.16 27.03 -1.52
CA ARG A 55 -8.77 27.91 -2.63
C ARG A 55 -7.84 27.23 -3.65
N ILE A 56 -7.11 26.21 -3.25
CA ILE A 56 -6.16 25.47 -4.08
C ILE A 56 -6.52 23.97 -4.18
N ALA A 57 -7.78 23.62 -3.89
CA ALA A 57 -8.23 22.24 -3.76
C ALA A 57 -7.92 21.36 -5.00
N GLU A 58 -7.98 21.92 -6.20
CA GLU A 58 -7.58 21.24 -7.43
C GLU A 58 -6.10 20.81 -7.38
N TYR A 59 -5.21 21.73 -7.05
CA TYR A 59 -3.78 21.45 -6.95
C TYR A 59 -3.44 20.49 -5.81
N VAL A 60 -4.18 20.53 -4.69
CA VAL A 60 -4.05 19.53 -3.60
C VAL A 60 -4.35 18.14 -4.13
N ARG A 61 -5.44 17.98 -4.89
CA ARG A 61 -5.79 16.68 -5.48
C ARG A 61 -4.74 16.19 -6.46
N GLU A 62 -4.19 17.06 -7.30
CA GLU A 62 -3.14 16.68 -8.24
C GLU A 62 -1.85 16.26 -7.53
N ALA A 63 -1.40 17.03 -6.54
CA ALA A 63 -0.22 16.73 -5.74
C ALA A 63 -0.38 15.42 -4.95
N ALA A 64 -1.53 15.23 -4.30
CA ALA A 64 -1.81 14.03 -3.51
C ALA A 64 -1.95 12.79 -4.39
N GLN A 65 -2.61 12.88 -5.55
CA GLN A 65 -2.69 11.78 -6.51
C GLN A 65 -1.32 11.39 -7.04
N PHE A 66 -0.48 12.37 -7.37
CA PHE A 66 0.88 12.06 -7.78
C PHE A 66 1.65 11.38 -6.63
N ALA A 67 1.62 11.91 -5.41
CA ALA A 67 2.35 11.36 -4.27
C ALA A 67 1.87 9.98 -3.81
N ASN A 68 0.60 9.62 -4.03
CA ASN A 68 0.01 8.39 -3.47
C ASN A 68 -0.42 7.34 -4.49
N LEU A 69 -0.75 7.74 -5.73
CA LEU A 69 -1.37 6.86 -6.72
C LEU A 69 -0.53 6.67 -7.99
N TYR A 70 0.01 7.73 -8.56
CA TYR A 70 0.49 7.72 -9.96
C TYR A 70 1.96 8.09 -10.11
N SER A 71 2.82 7.60 -9.21
CA SER A 71 4.26 7.87 -9.23
C SER A 71 5.07 6.76 -8.54
N LYS A 72 6.40 6.88 -8.56
CA LYS A 72 7.30 5.99 -7.79
C LYS A 72 7.11 6.03 -6.27
N TRP A 73 6.25 6.90 -5.77
CA TRP A 73 5.89 7.00 -4.36
C TRP A 73 4.54 6.35 -4.02
N ARG A 74 3.88 5.71 -5.00
CA ARG A 74 2.63 4.96 -4.82
C ARG A 74 2.69 4.03 -3.60
N GLY A 75 1.60 3.98 -2.84
CA GLY A 75 1.45 3.06 -1.71
C GLY A 75 2.36 3.36 -0.50
N GLN A 76 3.02 4.52 -0.46
CA GLN A 76 3.83 4.90 0.69
C GLN A 76 2.99 5.21 1.94
N ASN A 77 3.65 5.27 3.10
CA ASN A 77 2.98 5.65 4.34
C ASN A 77 2.38 7.08 4.25
N ARG A 78 1.23 7.26 4.88
CA ARG A 78 0.47 8.52 4.88
C ARG A 78 1.25 9.74 5.36
N PHE A 79 2.19 9.60 6.30
CA PHE A 79 2.94 10.73 6.85
C PHE A 79 4.00 11.26 5.85
N PRO A 80 4.91 10.43 5.30
CA PRO A 80 5.74 10.82 4.16
C PRO A 80 4.92 11.33 2.96
N ALA A 81 3.77 10.72 2.67
CA ALA A 81 2.92 11.17 1.55
C ALA A 81 2.34 12.57 1.76
N LEU A 82 1.90 12.90 2.99
CA LEU A 82 1.41 14.22 3.34
C LEU A 82 2.52 15.27 3.19
N ILE A 83 3.72 14.96 3.70
CA ILE A 83 4.91 15.80 3.54
C ILE A 83 5.17 16.08 2.05
N MET A 84 5.23 15.01 1.23
CA MET A 84 5.47 15.13 -0.21
C MET A 84 4.39 15.95 -0.91
N THR A 85 3.12 15.75 -0.54
CA THR A 85 2.00 16.51 -1.09
C THR A 85 2.20 18.00 -0.84
N PHE A 86 2.60 18.40 0.37
CA PHE A 86 2.84 19.82 0.70
C PHE A 86 4.09 20.37 0.04
N ASP A 87 5.14 19.56 -0.14
CA ASP A 87 6.36 19.94 -0.86
C ASP A 87 6.04 20.25 -2.31
N LEU A 88 5.31 19.35 -2.97
CA LEU A 88 4.87 19.52 -4.35
C LEU A 88 3.99 20.76 -4.52
N LEU A 89 3.09 21.05 -3.57
CA LEU A 89 2.27 22.26 -3.61
C LEU A 89 3.10 23.53 -3.52
N ARG A 90 4.09 23.59 -2.63
CA ARG A 90 4.96 24.78 -2.46
C ARG A 90 5.82 25.09 -3.68
N GLU A 91 6.06 24.10 -4.54
CA GLU A 91 6.80 24.28 -5.79
C GLU A 91 5.95 24.87 -6.92
N ARG A 92 4.62 24.89 -6.80
CA ARG A 92 3.72 25.31 -7.89
C ARG A 92 3.55 26.83 -7.95
N PRO A 93 3.78 27.47 -9.12
CA PRO A 93 3.51 28.90 -9.31
C PRO A 93 2.08 29.28 -8.93
N GLU A 94 1.09 28.48 -9.34
CA GLU A 94 -0.33 28.77 -9.12
C GLU A 94 -0.69 28.77 -7.62
N VAL A 95 -0.04 27.90 -6.84
CA VAL A 95 -0.20 27.87 -5.39
C VAL A 95 0.48 29.07 -4.74
N ARG A 96 1.69 29.45 -5.19
CA ARG A 96 2.40 30.65 -4.68
C ARG A 96 1.61 31.94 -4.94
N GLU A 97 1.08 32.10 -6.16
CA GLU A 97 0.26 33.24 -6.56
C GLU A 97 -1.06 33.34 -5.78
N SER A 98 -1.60 32.20 -5.34
CA SER A 98 -2.82 32.17 -4.52
C SER A 98 -2.63 32.82 -3.14
N GLY A 99 -1.38 32.91 -2.65
CA GLY A 99 -1.04 33.39 -1.31
C GLY A 99 -1.48 32.47 -0.17
N VAL A 100 -1.97 31.26 -0.46
CA VAL A 100 -2.36 30.28 0.56
C VAL A 100 -1.09 29.73 1.24
N PRO A 101 -0.96 29.86 2.58
CA PRO A 101 0.19 29.30 3.29
C PRO A 101 0.11 27.78 3.34
N ILE A 102 1.19 27.11 2.95
CA ILE A 102 1.30 25.65 3.03
C ILE A 102 2.17 25.30 4.23
N PRO A 103 1.73 24.44 5.16
CA PRO A 103 2.55 24.01 6.30
C PRO A 103 3.86 23.35 5.87
N GLU A 104 4.95 23.64 6.58
CA GLU A 104 6.26 23.02 6.32
C GLU A 104 6.37 21.59 6.87
N LEU A 105 5.54 21.25 7.86
CA LEU A 105 5.49 19.95 8.53
C LEU A 105 6.85 19.55 9.15
N SER A 106 7.48 20.49 9.86
CA SER A 106 8.85 20.34 10.36
C SER A 106 8.97 19.30 11.48
N SER A 107 8.00 19.28 12.41
CA SER A 107 7.95 18.29 13.49
C SER A 107 7.56 16.92 12.94
N LEU A 108 6.65 16.85 11.97
CA LEU A 108 6.31 15.60 11.29
C LEU A 108 7.52 15.01 10.55
N ARG A 109 8.33 15.84 9.86
CA ARG A 109 9.58 15.39 9.23
C ARG A 109 10.54 14.77 10.24
N LYS A 110 10.71 15.40 11.41
CA LYS A 110 11.56 14.87 12.49
C LYS A 110 11.01 13.54 13.01
N PHE A 111 9.69 13.43 13.19
CA PHE A 111 9.03 12.18 13.57
C PHE A 111 9.28 11.07 12.54
N VAL A 112 9.08 11.36 11.25
CA VAL A 112 9.34 10.40 10.16
C VAL A 112 10.81 9.97 10.12
N ALA A 113 11.75 10.88 10.41
CA ALA A 113 13.18 10.60 10.44
C ALA A 113 13.66 9.90 11.74
N SER A 114 12.82 9.79 12.77
CA SER A 114 13.19 9.27 14.09
C SER A 114 13.44 7.75 14.12
N GLY A 115 12.94 7.02 13.13
CA GLY A 115 12.93 5.55 13.12
C GLY A 115 11.75 4.92 13.89
N ALA A 116 10.86 5.72 14.49
CA ALA A 116 9.62 5.24 15.07
C ALA A 116 8.70 4.60 14.02
N ALA A 117 7.78 3.74 14.46
CA ALA A 117 6.79 3.18 13.55
C ALA A 117 5.83 4.29 13.08
N LEU A 118 5.50 4.33 11.79
CA LEU A 118 4.73 5.42 11.20
C LEU A 118 3.21 5.18 11.28
N GLY A 119 2.73 4.92 12.50
CA GLY A 119 1.32 4.70 12.81
C GLY A 119 0.79 5.66 13.86
N ASN A 120 -0.54 5.68 14.04
CA ASN A 120 -1.18 6.53 15.06
C ASN A 120 -0.67 6.26 16.49
N PRO A 121 -0.42 5.01 16.94
CA PRO A 121 0.04 4.77 18.30
C PRO A 121 1.39 5.42 18.63
N ASP A 122 2.33 5.40 17.68
CA ASP A 122 3.64 6.04 17.84
C ASP A 122 3.54 7.57 17.75
N LEU A 123 2.67 8.07 16.86
CA LEU A 123 2.40 9.50 16.77
C LEU A 123 1.71 10.02 18.05
N GLU A 124 0.80 9.26 18.65
CA GLU A 124 0.19 9.55 19.95
C GLU A 124 1.24 9.71 21.05
N ARG A 125 2.16 8.73 21.18
CA ARG A 125 3.27 8.82 22.13
C ARG A 125 4.13 10.07 21.89
N ALA A 126 4.48 10.34 20.64
CA ALA A 126 5.26 11.53 20.29
C ALA A 126 4.52 12.83 20.66
N VAL A 127 3.20 12.90 20.49
CA VAL A 127 2.37 14.04 20.90
C VAL A 127 2.33 14.19 22.42
N GLU A 128 2.18 13.09 23.16
CA GLU A 128 2.15 13.11 24.63
C GLU A 128 3.48 13.59 25.23
N GLU A 129 4.60 13.12 24.68
CA GLU A 129 5.95 13.45 25.13
C GLU A 129 6.34 14.89 24.81
N THR A 130 6.04 15.36 23.59
CA THR A 130 6.51 16.67 23.10
C THR A 130 5.50 17.80 23.31
N ARG A 131 4.20 17.47 23.40
CA ARG A 131 3.08 18.41 23.31
C ARG A 131 3.17 19.32 22.07
N ASP A 132 3.79 18.82 21.00
CA ASP A 132 3.98 19.56 19.77
C ASP A 132 2.63 19.77 19.04
N PRO A 133 2.23 21.02 18.75
CA PRO A 133 0.93 21.30 18.15
C PRO A 133 0.82 20.84 16.69
N GLU A 134 1.93 20.76 15.96
CA GLU A 134 1.94 20.25 14.57
C GLU A 134 1.70 18.73 14.57
N LEU A 135 2.38 17.99 15.44
CA LEU A 135 2.15 16.54 15.59
C LEU A 135 0.73 16.22 16.06
N LEU A 136 0.18 17.02 17.00
CA LEU A 136 -1.21 16.87 17.44
C LEU A 136 -2.18 17.07 16.26
N SER A 137 -1.96 18.11 15.46
CA SER A 137 -2.80 18.37 14.28
C SER A 137 -2.72 17.24 13.23
N VAL A 138 -1.54 16.67 13.00
CA VAL A 138 -1.37 15.52 12.09
C VAL A 138 -2.07 14.27 12.65
N LEU A 139 -2.01 14.06 13.97
CA LEU A 139 -2.70 12.94 14.62
C LEU A 139 -4.22 13.04 14.46
N GLU A 140 -4.79 14.23 14.69
CA GLU A 140 -6.21 14.52 14.49
C GLU A 140 -6.64 14.20 13.05
N TRP A 141 -5.89 14.70 12.06
CA TRP A 141 -6.14 14.38 10.65
C TRP A 141 -6.06 12.87 10.38
N SER A 142 -5.03 12.20 10.89
CA SER A 142 -4.82 10.76 10.64
C SER A 142 -5.93 9.90 11.25
N LYS A 143 -6.44 10.27 12.44
CA LYS A 143 -7.62 9.63 13.05
C LYS A 143 -8.88 9.91 12.23
N ALA A 144 -9.12 11.15 11.82
CA ALA A 144 -10.26 11.51 10.98
C ALA A 144 -10.29 10.74 9.65
N VAL A 145 -9.12 10.50 9.05
CA VAL A 145 -8.99 9.66 7.85
C VAL A 145 -9.46 8.22 8.12
N ASN A 146 -9.01 7.61 9.22
CA ASN A 146 -9.43 6.25 9.58
C ASN A 146 -10.95 6.18 9.78
N ASP A 147 -11.51 7.14 10.51
CA ASP A 147 -12.95 7.21 10.78
C ASP A 147 -13.77 7.37 9.49
N LEU A 148 -13.30 8.23 8.57
CA LEU A 148 -13.99 8.45 7.29
C LEU A 148 -13.93 7.21 6.40
N ILE A 149 -12.78 6.53 6.33
CA ILE A 149 -12.63 5.27 5.59
C ILE A 149 -13.59 4.22 6.15
N ALA A 150 -13.61 4.02 7.46
CA ALA A 150 -14.47 3.04 8.11
C ALA A 150 -15.97 3.29 7.86
N ARG A 151 -16.38 4.55 7.67
CA ARG A 151 -17.77 4.92 7.40
C ARG A 151 -18.15 4.85 5.92
N THR A 152 -17.22 5.14 5.00
CA THR A 152 -17.53 5.38 3.58
C THR A 152 -17.04 4.30 2.63
N VAL A 153 -15.91 3.65 2.91
CA VAL A 153 -15.31 2.64 2.02
C VAL A 153 -15.74 1.27 2.52
N LYS A 154 -16.86 0.78 2.01
CA LYS A 154 -17.45 -0.52 2.37
C LYS A 154 -17.83 -1.29 1.12
N LYS A 155 -17.75 -2.62 1.18
CA LYS A 155 -18.18 -3.52 0.10
C LYS A 155 -17.54 -3.18 -1.26
N VAL A 156 -16.28 -2.78 -1.26
CA VAL A 156 -15.51 -2.69 -2.51
C VAL A 156 -15.22 -4.12 -2.94
N PRO A 157 -15.73 -4.58 -4.09
CA PRO A 157 -15.47 -5.94 -4.55
C PRO A 157 -14.00 -6.08 -4.95
N PRO A 158 -13.41 -7.28 -4.82
CA PRO A 158 -12.10 -7.56 -5.41
C PRO A 158 -12.21 -7.50 -6.93
N PHE A 159 -11.09 -7.26 -7.61
CA PHE A 159 -11.00 -7.46 -9.05
C PHE A 159 -11.44 -8.89 -9.41
N GLN A 160 -12.17 -9.03 -10.51
CA GLN A 160 -12.78 -10.29 -10.93
C GLN A 160 -11.71 -11.37 -11.11
N TRP A 161 -10.61 -11.02 -11.78
CA TRP A 161 -9.50 -11.95 -11.96
C TRP A 161 -8.65 -12.13 -10.70
N ALA A 162 -8.63 -11.17 -9.77
CA ALA A 162 -7.98 -11.36 -8.47
C ALA A 162 -8.64 -12.49 -7.69
N ARG A 163 -9.98 -12.50 -7.60
CA ARG A 163 -10.72 -13.58 -6.94
C ARG A 163 -10.40 -14.96 -7.53
N ARG A 164 -10.47 -15.09 -8.87
CA ARG A 164 -10.15 -16.35 -9.57
C ARG A 164 -8.70 -16.78 -9.35
N SER A 165 -7.79 -15.82 -9.27
CA SER A 165 -6.37 -16.08 -9.01
C SER A 165 -6.13 -16.51 -7.58
N LEU A 166 -6.82 -15.92 -6.59
CA LEU A 166 -6.76 -16.35 -5.19
C LEU A 166 -7.24 -17.80 -5.04
N GLU A 167 -8.32 -18.19 -5.71
CA GLU A 167 -8.80 -19.57 -5.77
C GLU A 167 -7.73 -20.53 -6.34
N LYS A 168 -7.10 -20.14 -7.47
CA LYS A 168 -6.01 -20.92 -8.09
C LYS A 168 -4.77 -20.99 -7.17
N ILE A 169 -4.40 -19.89 -6.53
CA ILE A 169 -3.27 -19.85 -5.58
C ILE A 169 -3.53 -20.81 -4.42
N ALA A 170 -4.70 -20.75 -3.77
CA ALA A 170 -5.03 -21.59 -2.61
C ALA A 170 -4.99 -23.10 -2.91
N ALA A 171 -5.23 -23.49 -4.17
CA ALA A 171 -5.11 -24.87 -4.61
C ALA A 171 -3.65 -25.37 -4.72
N HIS A 172 -2.69 -24.48 -4.94
CA HIS A 172 -1.31 -24.83 -5.33
C HIS A 172 -0.19 -24.27 -4.45
N ALA A 173 -0.45 -23.21 -3.66
CA ALA A 173 0.52 -22.50 -2.84
C ALA A 173 -0.07 -22.06 -1.50
N ASP A 174 0.78 -21.93 -0.49
CA ASP A 174 0.41 -21.23 0.75
C ASP A 174 0.37 -19.73 0.43
N ALA A 175 -0.64 -19.02 0.92
CA ALA A 175 -0.75 -17.58 0.71
C ALA A 175 -1.04 -16.83 2.00
N ILE A 176 -0.53 -15.61 2.09
CA ILE A 176 -0.88 -14.64 3.13
C ILE A 176 -1.19 -13.28 2.50
N CYS A 177 -2.05 -12.50 3.14
CA CYS A 177 -2.19 -11.08 2.82
C CYS A 177 -1.03 -10.31 3.50
N VAL A 178 -0.34 -9.45 2.74
CA VAL A 178 0.83 -8.67 3.14
C VAL A 178 0.55 -7.19 2.94
N SER A 179 0.18 -6.48 4.00
CA SER A 179 -0.26 -5.08 3.90
C SER A 179 0.23 -4.20 5.04
N GLN A 180 0.30 -2.89 4.78
CA GLN A 180 0.54 -1.85 5.80
C GLN A 180 -0.77 -1.19 6.28
N THR A 181 -1.93 -1.72 5.89
CA THR A 181 -3.22 -1.28 6.41
C THR A 181 -3.47 -1.93 7.79
N PRO A 182 -4.19 -1.26 8.72
CA PRO A 182 -4.57 -1.86 9.99
C PRO A 182 -5.24 -3.23 9.80
N ALA A 183 -4.81 -4.24 10.58
CA ALA A 183 -5.30 -5.62 10.46
C ALA A 183 -6.83 -5.72 10.56
N GLU A 184 -7.45 -4.96 11.46
CA GLU A 184 -8.92 -4.93 11.62
C GLU A 184 -9.64 -4.54 10.31
N ALA A 185 -9.12 -3.54 9.60
CA ALA A 185 -9.71 -3.08 8.35
C ALA A 185 -9.56 -4.12 7.23
N LEU A 186 -8.39 -4.78 7.16
CA LEU A 186 -8.11 -5.83 6.19
C LEU A 186 -9.00 -7.06 6.42
N ILE A 187 -9.07 -7.55 7.67
CA ILE A 187 -9.88 -8.71 8.03
C ILE A 187 -11.35 -8.46 7.65
N ARG A 188 -11.89 -7.29 8.01
CA ARG A 188 -13.25 -6.91 7.63
C ARG A 188 -13.45 -6.90 6.11
N GLU A 189 -12.54 -6.26 5.35
CA GLU A 189 -12.65 -6.14 3.89
C GLU A 189 -12.57 -7.51 3.18
N TRP A 190 -11.68 -8.40 3.64
CA TRP A 190 -11.54 -9.76 3.12
C TRP A 190 -12.73 -10.66 3.50
N ASP A 191 -13.24 -10.54 4.73
CA ASP A 191 -14.41 -11.29 5.22
C ASP A 191 -15.68 -10.86 4.48
N GLU A 192 -15.91 -9.55 4.33
CA GLU A 192 -17.06 -8.97 3.61
C GLU A 192 -17.16 -9.47 2.16
N ASN A 193 -16.02 -9.79 1.55
CA ASN A 193 -15.92 -10.28 0.17
C ASN A 193 -15.80 -11.81 0.05
N GLY A 194 -15.74 -12.51 1.19
CA GLY A 194 -15.65 -13.97 1.24
C GLY A 194 -14.37 -14.52 0.59
N ILE A 195 -13.25 -13.80 0.73
CA ILE A 195 -11.95 -14.21 0.18
C ILE A 195 -10.92 -14.58 1.26
N THR A 196 -11.21 -14.33 2.55
CA THR A 196 -10.38 -14.76 3.68
C THR A 196 -9.95 -16.23 3.61
N PRO A 197 -10.80 -17.20 3.23
CA PRO A 197 -10.41 -18.62 3.18
C PRO A 197 -9.29 -18.94 2.17
N PHE A 198 -8.95 -18.03 1.25
CA PHE A 198 -7.86 -18.24 0.27
C PHE A 198 -6.48 -17.90 0.81
N VAL A 199 -6.39 -17.28 2.00
CA VAL A 199 -5.13 -16.97 2.67
C VAL A 199 -5.10 -17.58 4.05
N ARG A 200 -3.90 -17.92 4.52
CA ARG A 200 -3.70 -18.51 5.85
C ARG A 200 -3.60 -17.46 6.93
N ILE A 201 -3.09 -16.27 6.60
CA ILE A 201 -2.85 -15.16 7.52
C ILE A 201 -3.16 -13.85 6.81
N ILE A 202 -3.80 -12.91 7.51
CA ILE A 202 -3.91 -11.50 7.11
C ILE A 202 -2.94 -10.68 7.97
N ALA A 203 -1.80 -10.30 7.39
CA ALA A 203 -0.76 -9.54 8.07
C ALA A 203 -0.88 -8.04 7.76
N GLY A 204 -1.49 -7.31 8.70
CA GLY A 204 -1.53 -5.85 8.71
C GLY A 204 -0.28 -5.23 9.36
N GLN A 205 -0.24 -3.90 9.39
CA GLN A 205 0.90 -3.11 9.91
C GLN A 205 1.36 -3.49 11.32
N GLU A 206 0.46 -4.02 12.16
CA GLU A 206 0.74 -4.40 13.54
C GLU A 206 1.70 -5.61 13.64
N LEU A 207 1.82 -6.41 12.57
CA LEU A 207 2.66 -7.61 12.55
C LEU A 207 4.08 -7.34 12.04
N GLY A 208 4.35 -6.12 11.55
CA GLY A 208 5.66 -5.66 11.08
C GLY A 208 5.59 -4.96 9.73
N THR A 209 6.73 -4.91 9.06
CA THR A 209 6.79 -4.43 7.67
C THR A 209 6.39 -5.53 6.68
N LYS A 210 6.01 -5.17 5.46
CA LYS A 210 5.82 -6.15 4.37
C LYS A 210 7.01 -7.11 4.20
N ALA A 211 8.23 -6.60 4.36
CA ALA A 211 9.44 -7.42 4.31
C ALA A 211 9.50 -8.40 5.49
N ASP A 212 9.10 -7.98 6.70
CA ASP A 212 8.98 -8.89 7.85
C ASP A 212 7.93 -9.97 7.63
N HIS A 213 6.77 -9.62 7.06
CA HIS A 213 5.70 -10.59 6.80
C HIS A 213 6.20 -11.73 5.92
N ILE A 214 6.86 -11.41 4.80
CA ILE A 214 7.44 -12.41 3.90
C ILE A 214 8.56 -13.19 4.61
N ARG A 215 9.47 -12.50 5.31
CA ARG A 215 10.60 -13.12 6.01
C ARG A 215 10.15 -14.16 7.04
N LEU A 216 9.17 -13.80 7.87
CA LEU A 216 8.68 -14.64 8.95
C LEU A 216 7.83 -15.80 8.42
N ALA A 217 7.00 -15.55 7.41
CA ALA A 217 6.09 -16.56 6.87
C ALA A 217 6.77 -17.55 5.91
N ALA A 218 7.80 -17.13 5.17
CA ALA A 218 8.39 -17.93 4.11
C ALA A 218 9.92 -18.11 4.21
N GLY A 219 10.63 -17.20 4.88
CA GLY A 219 12.10 -17.24 5.00
C GLY A 219 12.59 -18.52 5.68
N GLY A 220 13.50 -19.24 5.01
CA GLY A 220 14.03 -20.52 5.49
C GLY A 220 13.05 -21.70 5.43
N LYS A 221 11.79 -21.46 5.02
CA LYS A 221 10.73 -22.47 4.90
C LYS A 221 10.46 -22.85 3.44
N TYR A 222 10.74 -21.92 2.53
CA TYR A 222 10.67 -22.10 1.10
C TYR A 222 11.99 -21.69 0.45
N PRO A 223 12.42 -22.35 -0.63
CA PRO A 223 13.54 -21.85 -1.41
C PRO A 223 13.13 -20.55 -2.14
N PRO A 224 14.07 -19.61 -2.37
CA PRO A 224 13.77 -18.28 -2.95
C PRO A 224 12.94 -18.34 -4.25
N GLU A 225 13.23 -19.30 -5.13
CA GLU A 225 12.51 -19.54 -6.39
C GLU A 225 11.09 -20.10 -6.22
N LYS A 226 10.62 -20.29 -4.98
CA LYS A 226 9.26 -20.69 -4.62
C LYS A 226 8.55 -19.66 -3.75
N ILE A 227 9.09 -18.43 -3.66
CA ILE A 227 8.47 -17.31 -2.94
C ILE A 227 8.13 -16.23 -3.96
N LEU A 228 6.86 -15.86 -4.04
CA LEU A 228 6.36 -14.78 -4.89
C LEU A 228 5.65 -13.72 -4.04
N MET A 229 5.88 -12.45 -4.35
CA MET A 229 5.10 -11.33 -3.83
C MET A 229 4.30 -10.70 -4.96
N ILE A 230 2.99 -10.55 -4.78
CA ILE A 230 2.09 -9.85 -5.71
C ILE A 230 1.74 -8.50 -5.09
N GLY A 231 1.93 -7.40 -5.82
CA GLY A 231 1.59 -6.07 -5.33
C GLY A 231 1.63 -4.99 -6.40
N ASP A 232 1.08 -3.82 -6.08
CA ASP A 232 0.90 -2.70 -7.02
C ASP A 232 1.79 -1.50 -6.68
N ALA A 233 2.62 -1.58 -5.64
CA ALA A 233 3.46 -0.48 -5.20
C ALA A 233 4.97 -0.83 -5.25
N PRO A 234 5.86 0.18 -5.45
CA PRO A 234 7.31 -0.02 -5.34
C PRO A 234 7.76 -0.59 -3.98
N GLY A 235 6.98 -0.35 -2.92
CA GLY A 235 7.20 -0.95 -1.59
C GLY A 235 7.12 -2.48 -1.60
N ASP A 236 6.22 -3.07 -2.40
CA ASP A 236 6.06 -4.52 -2.52
C ASP A 236 7.25 -5.15 -3.23
N LYS A 237 7.66 -4.55 -4.35
CA LYS A 237 8.87 -4.92 -5.09
C LYS A 237 10.11 -4.89 -4.19
N LYS A 238 10.23 -3.86 -3.35
CA LYS A 238 11.33 -3.75 -2.38
C LYS A 238 11.26 -4.84 -1.32
N ALA A 239 10.07 -5.15 -0.80
CA ALA A 239 9.87 -6.21 0.20
C ALA A 239 10.18 -7.61 -0.36
N ALA A 240 9.79 -7.86 -1.61
CA ALA A 240 10.12 -9.09 -2.34
C ALA A 240 11.64 -9.25 -2.47
N LYS A 241 12.31 -8.21 -3.00
CA LYS A 241 13.77 -8.18 -3.18
C LYS A 241 14.53 -8.37 -1.86
N ALA A 242 14.08 -7.76 -0.77
CA ALA A 242 14.69 -7.90 0.55
C ALA A 242 14.64 -9.35 1.08
N ASN A 243 13.76 -10.18 0.55
CA ASN A 243 13.59 -11.58 0.92
C ASN A 243 14.04 -12.56 -0.17
N ASN A 244 14.72 -12.08 -1.22
CA ASN A 244 15.05 -12.86 -2.41
C ASN A 244 13.83 -13.53 -3.07
N ALA A 245 12.63 -12.98 -2.85
CA ALA A 245 11.41 -13.44 -3.49
C ALA A 245 11.27 -12.80 -4.87
N MET A 246 10.58 -13.50 -5.76
CA MET A 246 10.11 -12.91 -7.03
C MET A 246 9.01 -11.88 -6.77
N PHE A 247 8.83 -10.96 -7.69
CA PHE A 247 7.79 -9.95 -7.65
C PHE A 247 6.91 -10.01 -8.90
N TYR A 248 5.59 -10.06 -8.71
CA TYR A 248 4.60 -9.89 -9.76
C TYR A 248 3.86 -8.57 -9.58
N PRO A 249 4.00 -7.62 -10.53
CA PRO A 249 3.32 -6.34 -10.43
C PRO A 249 1.84 -6.44 -10.81
N ILE A 250 1.01 -5.75 -10.05
CA ILE A 250 -0.33 -5.34 -10.47
C ILE A 250 -0.22 -3.91 -10.99
N ASN A 251 -0.39 -3.73 -12.29
CA ASN A 251 -0.17 -2.45 -12.95
C ASN A 251 -1.32 -1.47 -12.65
N PRO A 252 -1.02 -0.26 -12.12
CA PRO A 252 -2.05 0.75 -11.85
C PRO A 252 -2.85 1.14 -13.10
N GLY A 253 -4.18 1.15 -13.00
CA GLY A 253 -5.10 1.37 -14.12
C GLY A 253 -5.23 0.20 -15.09
N ARG A 254 -4.53 -0.92 -14.84
CA ARG A 254 -4.56 -2.17 -15.61
C ARG A 254 -4.62 -3.38 -14.68
N GLU A 255 -5.30 -3.25 -13.55
CA GLU A 255 -5.32 -4.24 -12.46
C GLU A 255 -5.98 -5.55 -12.92
N GLU A 256 -7.15 -5.49 -13.56
CA GLU A 256 -7.85 -6.67 -14.11
C GLU A 256 -7.01 -7.39 -15.17
N GLU A 257 -6.32 -6.65 -16.04
CA GLU A 257 -5.44 -7.23 -17.06
C GLU A 257 -4.22 -7.92 -16.42
N SER A 258 -3.66 -7.30 -15.39
CA SER A 258 -2.54 -7.85 -14.62
C SER A 258 -2.95 -9.15 -13.93
N TRP A 259 -4.12 -9.18 -13.28
CA TRP A 259 -4.62 -10.40 -12.66
C TRP A 259 -5.02 -11.48 -13.67
N LYS A 260 -5.55 -11.09 -14.84
CA LYS A 260 -5.85 -12.04 -15.91
C LYS A 260 -4.59 -12.71 -16.43
N ARG A 261 -3.54 -11.93 -16.76
CA ARG A 261 -2.22 -12.46 -17.15
C ARG A 261 -1.63 -13.34 -16.07
N PHE A 262 -1.81 -12.97 -14.79
CA PHE A 262 -1.36 -13.80 -13.68
C PHE A 262 -2.03 -15.18 -13.69
N HIS A 263 -3.35 -15.18 -13.80
CA HIS A 263 -4.17 -16.38 -13.77
C HIS A 263 -3.87 -17.33 -14.94
N GLU A 264 -3.84 -16.77 -16.16
CA GLU A 264 -3.74 -17.54 -17.40
C GLU A 264 -2.30 -17.97 -17.73
N GLU A 265 -1.29 -17.28 -17.19
CA GLU A 265 0.10 -17.47 -17.59
C GLU A 265 1.09 -17.44 -16.41
N ALA A 266 1.15 -16.32 -15.69
CA ALA A 266 2.30 -16.04 -14.82
C ALA A 266 2.42 -17.02 -13.65
N PHE A 267 1.29 -17.44 -13.07
CA PHE A 267 1.29 -18.37 -11.95
C PHE A 267 1.79 -19.76 -12.35
N ASP A 268 1.42 -20.24 -13.55
CA ASP A 268 1.87 -21.54 -14.04
C ASP A 268 3.37 -21.51 -14.36
N ARG A 269 3.88 -20.40 -14.91
CA ARG A 269 5.32 -20.16 -15.07
C ARG A 269 6.05 -20.18 -13.73
N PHE A 270 5.49 -19.57 -12.70
CA PHE A 270 6.07 -19.56 -11.34
C PHE A 270 6.15 -20.97 -10.77
N LEU A 271 5.05 -21.74 -10.80
CA LEU A 271 5.04 -23.11 -10.32
C LEU A 271 6.06 -24.00 -11.08
N ALA A 272 6.19 -23.80 -12.39
CA ALA A 272 7.14 -24.51 -13.25
C ALA A 272 8.60 -24.03 -13.14
N GLY A 273 8.90 -23.00 -12.33
CA GLY A 273 10.26 -22.45 -12.20
C GLY A 273 10.75 -21.68 -13.43
N LYS A 274 9.83 -21.16 -14.26
CA LYS A 274 10.10 -20.41 -15.50
C LYS A 274 9.70 -18.93 -15.42
N TYR A 275 9.43 -18.44 -14.21
CA TYR A 275 9.02 -17.06 -13.97
C TYR A 275 10.20 -16.10 -13.90
N ALA A 276 11.22 -16.45 -13.11
CA ALA A 276 12.40 -15.61 -12.91
C ALA A 276 13.20 -15.40 -14.20
N GLY A 277 13.95 -14.30 -14.26
CA GLY A 277 14.77 -13.93 -15.40
C GLY A 277 14.05 -12.96 -16.34
N ALA A 278 14.08 -13.23 -17.65
CA ALA A 278 13.58 -12.30 -18.66
C ALA A 278 12.10 -11.94 -18.49
N TYR A 279 11.27 -12.92 -18.11
CA TYR A 279 9.82 -12.73 -17.97
C TYR A 279 9.48 -11.79 -16.80
N GLU A 280 10.05 -12.04 -15.61
CA GLU A 280 9.92 -11.13 -14.48
C GLU A 280 10.48 -9.73 -14.77
N ALA A 281 11.62 -9.65 -15.46
CA ALA A 281 12.24 -8.36 -15.80
C ALA A 281 11.35 -7.51 -16.71
N GLU A 282 10.71 -8.11 -17.72
CA GLU A 282 9.76 -7.45 -18.62
C GLU A 282 8.54 -6.91 -17.85
N LEU A 283 7.94 -7.72 -16.98
CA LEU A 283 6.82 -7.30 -16.14
C LEU A 283 7.19 -6.10 -15.26
N ILE A 284 8.38 -6.13 -14.67
CA ILE A 284 8.89 -5.06 -13.82
C ILE A 284 9.16 -3.78 -14.62
N GLU A 285 9.66 -3.89 -15.85
CA GLU A 285 9.88 -2.75 -16.74
C GLU A 285 8.56 -2.08 -17.13
N GLU A 286 7.54 -2.87 -17.52
CA GLU A 286 6.19 -2.38 -17.77
C GLU A 286 5.62 -1.63 -16.56
N PHE A 287 5.79 -2.19 -15.35
CA PHE A 287 5.35 -1.58 -14.10
C PHE A 287 6.07 -0.26 -13.81
N ASP A 288 7.40 -0.25 -13.88
CA ASP A 288 8.20 0.95 -13.59
C ASP A 288 7.89 2.10 -14.58
N ALA A 289 7.55 1.77 -15.83
CA ALA A 289 7.17 2.75 -16.86
C ALA A 289 5.86 3.49 -16.54
N LEU A 290 4.96 2.89 -15.76
CA LEU A 290 3.70 3.50 -15.33
C LEU A 290 3.87 4.47 -14.16
N LEU A 291 5.03 4.46 -13.50
CA LEU A 291 5.30 5.21 -12.28
C LEU A 291 6.34 6.31 -12.52
N PRO A 292 5.92 7.52 -12.97
CA PRO A 292 6.83 8.63 -13.16
C PRO A 292 7.43 9.12 -11.83
N ASP A 293 8.64 9.65 -11.87
CA ASP A 293 9.29 10.37 -10.77
C ASP A 293 9.16 11.90 -10.88
N ILE A 294 8.77 12.40 -12.04
CA ILE A 294 8.58 13.84 -12.28
C ILE A 294 7.09 14.12 -12.50
N PRO A 295 6.46 14.97 -11.67
CA PRO A 295 5.06 15.33 -11.83
C PRO A 295 4.81 16.09 -13.13
N PRO A 296 3.61 15.98 -13.73
CA PRO A 296 3.32 16.54 -15.05
C PRO A 296 3.50 18.06 -15.12
N TRP A 297 3.15 18.81 -14.06
CA TRP A 297 3.32 20.27 -14.00
C TRP A 297 4.78 20.74 -13.98
N LYS A 298 5.75 19.87 -13.65
CA LYS A 298 7.18 20.18 -13.78
C LYS A 298 7.72 19.98 -15.20
N LYS A 299 7.01 19.23 -16.05
CA LYS A 299 7.42 19.01 -17.45
C LYS A 299 7.03 20.18 -18.34
N SER A 300 5.88 20.80 -18.08
CA SER A 300 5.40 22.00 -18.80
C SER A 300 6.23 23.25 -18.48
N ALA A 301 6.70 23.41 -17.24
CA ALA A 301 7.51 24.56 -16.80
C ALA A 301 8.96 24.59 -17.35
N ARG A 302 9.38 23.58 -18.13
CA ARG A 302 10.70 23.50 -18.78
C ARG A 302 10.67 23.81 -20.29
N ARG A 303 9.55 24.28 -20.81
CA ARG A 303 9.40 24.75 -22.19
C ARG A 303 9.32 26.27 -22.25
#